data_AF-A0A6L7SVI5-F1
#
_entry.id   AF-A0A6L7SVI5-F1
#
_cell.length_a   1.000
_cell.length_b   1.000
_cell.length_c   1.000
_cell.angle_alpha   90.00
_cell.angle_beta   90.00
_cell.angle_gamma   90.00
#
_symmetry.space_group_name_H-M   'P 1'
#
loop_
_entity.id
_entity.type
_entity.pdbx_description
1 polymer ?
#
loop_
_entity_poly.entity_id
_entity_poly.type
_entity_poly.pdbx_seq_one_letter_code
_entity_poly.pdbx_strand_id
1 'polypeptide(L)'
;MSKTVEGILDSKRSSGQYYTQGNPFSCCPFRKWARLADLPEQHILEPFAGSNSLIKMLSEMGLCSRYSSFDMSPADENVFLRDSLNDFTTGYEVCVTNPPRLAKNSATVRGLPFPDCDYDDLYKFVDGEYYQDNDQARIQQLKNNERLIAPKSHALTIGDLPSLLDDYVQ
;
A
#
# COMPACT_ATOMS: atom_id res chain seq x y z
N MET A 1 -23.68 28.98 11.30
CA MET A 1 -23.43 28.32 10.00
C MET A 1 -21.93 28.28 9.74
N SER A 2 -21.41 27.09 9.45
CA SER A 2 -20.21 26.76 8.66
C SER A 2 -18.89 27.50 8.93
N LYS A 3 -18.09 27.03 9.90
CA LYS A 3 -16.63 27.30 9.95
C LYS A 3 -15.75 26.06 10.19
N THR A 4 -16.31 24.84 10.11
CA THR A 4 -15.62 23.65 10.64
C THR A 4 -15.24 22.62 9.57
N VAL A 5 -15.81 22.69 8.36
CA VAL A 5 -15.58 21.66 7.33
C VAL A 5 -14.40 21.99 6.40
N GLU A 6 -14.22 23.26 6.03
CA GLU A 6 -13.14 23.67 5.11
C GLU A 6 -11.75 23.54 5.73
N GLY A 7 -11.56 23.91 7.01
CA GLY A 7 -10.25 23.81 7.68
C GLY A 7 -9.76 22.37 7.91
N ILE A 8 -10.67 21.39 7.96
CA ILE A 8 -10.32 19.96 8.09
C ILE A 8 -9.97 19.35 6.72
N LEU A 9 -10.59 19.84 5.65
CA LEU A 9 -10.27 19.39 4.28
C LEU A 9 -8.90 19.88 3.82
N ASP A 10 -8.51 21.10 4.22
CA ASP A 10 -7.20 21.66 3.87
C ASP A 10 -6.03 20.96 4.59
N SER A 11 -6.17 20.58 5.86
CA SER A 11 -5.12 19.82 6.57
C SER A 11 -4.90 18.41 6.00
N LYS A 12 -5.96 17.78 5.50
CA LYS A 12 -5.91 16.45 4.88
C LYS A 12 -5.32 16.48 3.47
N ARG A 13 -5.60 17.54 2.70
CA ARG A 13 -5.00 17.80 1.38
C ARG A 13 -3.54 18.21 1.46
N SER A 14 -3.10 18.85 2.55
CA SER A 14 -1.67 19.07 2.80
C SER A 14 -0.90 17.77 3.08
N SER A 15 -1.57 16.71 3.56
CA SER A 15 -0.94 15.41 3.84
C SER A 15 -1.02 14.39 2.70
N GLY A 16 -1.59 14.74 1.54
CA GLY A 16 -1.67 13.84 0.37
C GLY A 16 -2.55 12.58 0.57
N GLN A 17 -3.40 12.55 1.60
CA GLN A 17 -4.23 11.40 1.95
C GLN A 17 -5.53 11.39 1.15
N TYR A 18 -5.70 10.40 0.28
CA TYR A 18 -6.95 10.14 -0.44
C TYR A 18 -7.66 8.95 0.19
N TYR A 19 -8.92 9.13 0.62
CA TYR A 19 -9.72 8.03 1.13
C TYR A 19 -10.21 7.13 -0.01
N THR A 20 -10.09 5.81 0.16
CA THR A 20 -10.68 4.84 -0.76
C THR A 20 -12.20 4.88 -0.64
N GLN A 21 -12.89 5.32 -1.70
CA GLN A 21 -14.36 5.28 -1.78
C GLN A 21 -14.82 4.03 -2.53
N GLY A 22 -15.65 3.21 -1.87
CA GLY A 22 -16.13 1.94 -2.42
C GLY A 22 -15.09 0.81 -2.36
N ASN A 23 -15.48 -0.40 -2.81
CA ASN A 23 -14.61 -1.58 -2.78
C ASN A 23 -13.84 -1.75 -4.10
N PRO A 24 -12.52 -1.44 -4.13
CA PRO A 24 -11.71 -1.51 -5.36
C PRO A 24 -11.42 -2.95 -5.79
N PHE A 25 -11.62 -3.91 -4.90
CA PHE A 25 -11.34 -5.34 -5.10
C PHE A 25 -12.50 -6.08 -5.77
N SER A 26 -13.61 -5.39 -6.02
CA SER A 26 -14.81 -6.01 -6.58
C SER A 26 -14.66 -6.43 -8.05
N CYS A 27 -13.70 -5.87 -8.79
CA CYS A 27 -13.51 -6.09 -10.22
C CYS A 27 -12.94 -7.49 -10.57
N CYS A 28 -13.26 -7.97 -11.79
CA CYS A 28 -12.83 -9.28 -12.26
C CYS A 28 -11.30 -9.48 -12.30
N PRO A 29 -10.48 -8.52 -12.78
CA PRO A 29 -9.03 -8.68 -12.79
C PRO A 29 -8.44 -8.88 -11.41
N PHE A 30 -8.87 -8.07 -10.43
CA PHE A 30 -8.42 -8.25 -9.05
C PHE A 30 -8.78 -9.64 -8.52
N ARG A 31 -10.03 -10.09 -8.71
CA ARG A 31 -10.45 -11.42 -8.25
C ARG A 31 -9.64 -12.55 -8.90
N LYS A 32 -9.26 -12.39 -10.18
CA LYS A 32 -8.38 -13.35 -10.87
C LYS A 32 -6.99 -13.33 -10.26
N TRP A 33 -6.40 -12.15 -10.08
CA TRP A 33 -5.11 -11.97 -9.45
C TRP A 33 -5.08 -12.54 -8.03
N ALA A 34 -6.08 -12.24 -7.19
CA ALA A 34 -6.16 -12.71 -5.80
C ALA A 34 -6.20 -14.25 -5.71
N ARG A 35 -6.83 -14.93 -6.69
CA ARG A 35 -6.79 -16.39 -6.79
C ARG A 35 -5.41 -16.91 -7.20
N LEU A 36 -4.75 -16.25 -8.15
CA LEU A 36 -3.41 -16.63 -8.61
C LEU A 36 -2.34 -16.40 -7.53
N ALA A 37 -2.50 -15.35 -6.72
CA ALA A 37 -1.64 -15.02 -5.60
C ALA A 37 -1.94 -15.85 -4.34
N ASP A 38 -2.97 -16.70 -4.37
CA ASP A 38 -3.47 -17.45 -3.22
C ASP A 38 -3.65 -16.57 -1.97
N LEU A 39 -4.26 -15.40 -2.19
CA LEU A 39 -4.29 -14.28 -1.24
C LEU A 39 -4.78 -14.66 0.18
N PRO A 40 -5.82 -15.52 0.36
CA PRO A 40 -6.27 -15.92 1.69
C PRO A 40 -5.21 -16.63 2.55
N GLU A 41 -4.21 -17.26 1.94
CA GLU A 41 -3.14 -17.99 2.62
C GLU A 41 -1.91 -17.11 2.93
N GLN A 42 -1.85 -15.90 2.35
CA GLN A 42 -0.72 -14.99 2.50
C GLN A 42 -0.81 -14.14 3.76
N HIS A 43 0.34 -13.62 4.23
CA HIS A 43 0.36 -12.56 5.22
C HIS A 43 0.39 -11.20 4.51
N ILE A 44 -0.70 -10.45 4.58
CA ILE A 44 -0.85 -9.19 3.85
C ILE A 44 -0.27 -8.02 4.63
N LEU A 45 0.56 -7.20 3.99
CA LEU A 45 1.02 -5.92 4.50
C LEU A 45 0.17 -4.77 3.96
N GLU A 46 -0.22 -3.84 4.83
CA GLU A 46 -0.72 -2.51 4.44
C GLU A 46 0.07 -1.43 5.22
N PRO A 47 1.13 -0.84 4.62
CA PRO A 47 2.02 0.10 5.29
C PRO A 47 1.48 1.54 5.43
N PHE A 48 0.35 1.89 4.81
CA PHE A 48 -0.27 3.23 4.86
C PHE A 48 -1.77 3.16 5.18
N ALA A 49 -2.11 2.42 6.23
CA ALA A 49 -3.43 1.88 6.46
C ALA A 49 -4.52 2.91 6.78
N GLY A 50 -4.17 4.06 7.38
CA GLY A 50 -5.12 5.06 7.88
C GLY A 50 -6.22 4.46 8.76
N SER A 51 -7.45 4.38 8.22
CA SER A 51 -8.63 3.78 8.87
C SER A 51 -8.79 2.27 8.65
N ASN A 52 -7.75 1.62 8.11
CA ASN A 52 -7.67 0.20 7.80
C ASN A 52 -8.73 -0.30 6.79
N SER A 53 -9.20 0.59 5.91
CA SER A 53 -10.34 0.32 5.04
C SER A 53 -10.06 -0.78 4.01
N LEU A 54 -8.85 -0.85 3.45
CA LEU A 54 -8.50 -1.88 2.46
C LEU A 54 -8.54 -3.28 3.08
N ILE A 55 -7.91 -3.46 4.25
CA ILE A 55 -7.92 -4.73 4.97
C ILE A 55 -9.34 -5.15 5.34
N LYS A 56 -10.17 -4.23 5.85
CA LYS A 56 -11.58 -4.52 6.15
C LYS A 56 -12.33 -5.06 4.93
N MET A 57 -12.16 -4.40 3.78
CA MET A 57 -12.79 -4.83 2.53
C MET A 57 -12.28 -6.19 2.03
N LEU A 58 -10.99 -6.50 2.18
CA LEU A 58 -10.46 -7.83 1.85
C LEU A 58 -10.99 -8.91 2.79
N SER A 59 -11.05 -8.61 4.09
CA SER A 59 -11.58 -9.52 5.12
C SER A 59 -13.07 -9.82 4.89
N GLU A 60 -13.88 -8.80 4.58
CA GLU A 60 -15.31 -8.96 4.23
C GLU A 60 -15.52 -9.84 2.99
N MET A 61 -14.55 -9.87 2.08
CA MET A 61 -14.56 -10.73 0.89
C MET A 61 -14.02 -12.14 1.16
N GLY A 62 -13.55 -12.45 2.36
CA GLY A 62 -12.90 -13.71 2.69
C GLY A 62 -11.53 -13.88 2.04
N LEU A 63 -10.86 -12.77 1.69
CA LEU A 63 -9.57 -12.75 1.01
C LEU A 63 -8.39 -12.39 1.90
N CYS A 64 -8.63 -12.07 3.17
CA CYS A 64 -7.60 -11.71 4.13
C CYS A 64 -7.87 -12.40 5.46
N SER A 65 -7.00 -13.35 5.81
CA SER A 65 -7.05 -14.07 7.10
C SER A 65 -5.94 -13.59 8.06
N ARG A 66 -4.83 -13.08 7.51
CA ARG A 66 -3.65 -12.63 8.23
C ARG A 66 -3.15 -11.32 7.63
N TYR A 67 -2.92 -10.31 8.47
CA TYR A 67 -2.43 -9.01 8.02
C TYR A 67 -1.59 -8.30 9.08
N SER A 68 -0.79 -7.34 8.61
CA SER A 68 -0.19 -6.30 9.44
C SER A 68 -0.44 -4.94 8.81
N SER A 69 -0.99 -4.02 9.59
CA SER A 69 -1.33 -2.67 9.13
C SER A 69 -0.53 -1.63 9.90
N PHE A 70 0.04 -0.67 9.19
CA PHE A 70 0.84 0.40 9.76
C PHE A 70 0.39 1.76 9.25
N ASP A 71 0.55 2.80 10.08
CA ASP A 71 0.35 4.20 9.67
C ASP A 71 1.10 5.15 10.60
N MET A 72 1.49 6.33 10.11
CA MET A 72 2.15 7.37 10.91
C MET A 72 1.17 8.10 11.83
N SER A 73 -0.14 7.99 11.57
CA SER A 73 -1.23 8.48 12.41
C SER A 73 -2.39 7.48 12.44
N PRO A 74 -2.25 6.36 13.18
CA PRO A 74 -3.27 5.31 13.24
C PRO A 74 -4.66 5.84 13.62
N ALA A 75 -5.67 5.48 12.82
CA ALA A 75 -7.07 5.84 13.06
C ALA A 75 -7.95 4.62 13.38
N ASP A 76 -7.36 3.44 13.49
CA ASP A 76 -8.00 2.16 13.78
C ASP A 76 -7.15 1.39 14.81
N GLU A 77 -7.79 0.63 15.69
CA GLU A 77 -7.11 -0.11 16.77
C GLU A 77 -6.21 -1.25 16.26
N ASN A 78 -6.45 -1.75 15.04
CA ASN A 78 -5.66 -2.80 14.42
C ASN A 78 -4.52 -2.25 13.55
N VAL A 79 -4.25 -0.94 13.62
CA VAL A 79 -3.18 -0.26 12.89
C VAL A 79 -2.10 0.17 13.87
N PHE A 80 -0.87 -0.27 13.63
CA PHE A 80 0.27 0.06 14.47
C PHE A 80 0.97 1.33 13.99
N LEU A 81 1.44 2.14 14.95
CA LEU A 81 2.18 3.36 14.66
C LEU A 81 3.52 3.02 14.00
N ARG A 82 3.74 3.49 12.76
CA ARG A 82 5.03 3.39 12.06
C ARG A 82 5.17 4.45 10.97
N ASP A 83 6.39 4.96 10.80
CA ASP A 83 6.74 5.82 9.68
C ASP A 83 7.23 4.99 8.49
N SER A 84 6.30 4.44 7.71
CA SER A 84 6.61 3.55 6.58
C SER A 84 7.35 4.24 5.43
N LEU A 85 7.47 5.58 5.43
CA LEU A 85 8.32 6.29 4.45
C LEU A 85 9.79 6.25 4.82
N ASN A 86 10.12 6.17 6.12
CA ASN A 86 11.49 6.17 6.62
C ASN A 86 11.96 4.76 7.08
N ASP A 87 11.02 3.89 7.47
CA ASP A 87 11.28 2.52 7.91
C ASP A 87 10.22 1.58 7.32
N PHE A 88 10.43 1.22 6.05
CA PHE A 88 9.50 0.36 5.31
C PHE A 88 9.54 -1.07 5.86
N THR A 89 8.37 -1.66 6.10
CA THR A 89 8.26 -3.00 6.70
C THR A 89 8.39 -4.09 5.64
N THR A 90 9.27 -5.08 5.87
CA THR A 90 9.59 -6.16 4.92
C THR A 90 9.16 -7.55 5.42
N GLY A 91 9.23 -8.56 4.56
CA GLY A 91 9.01 -9.97 4.96
C GLY A 91 7.57 -10.46 4.79
N TYR A 92 6.82 -9.81 3.90
CA TYR A 92 5.42 -10.12 3.59
C TYR A 92 5.31 -10.51 2.12
N GLU A 93 4.56 -11.57 1.83
CA GLU A 93 4.42 -12.10 0.48
C GLU A 93 3.59 -11.18 -0.44
N VAL A 94 2.65 -10.43 0.16
CA VAL A 94 1.77 -9.52 -0.55
C VAL A 94 1.67 -8.20 0.21
N CYS A 95 1.81 -7.09 -0.51
CA CYS A 95 1.49 -5.75 -0.02
C CYS A 95 0.27 -5.21 -0.76
N VAL A 96 -0.74 -4.76 -0.03
CA VAL A 96 -1.91 -4.10 -0.60
C VAL A 96 -2.03 -2.73 0.03
N THR A 97 -1.87 -1.67 -0.76
CA THR A 97 -1.82 -0.31 -0.23
C THR A 97 -2.46 0.75 -1.12
N ASN A 98 -2.87 1.85 -0.50
CA ASN A 98 -3.15 3.11 -1.19
C ASN A 98 -2.25 4.20 -0.60
N PRO A 99 -0.99 4.29 -1.06
CA PRO A 99 0.01 5.17 -0.50
C PRO A 99 -0.37 6.64 -0.69
N PRO A 100 0.18 7.54 0.14
CA PRO A 100 -0.06 8.96 0.02
C PRO A 100 0.36 9.46 -1.36
N ARG A 101 -0.51 10.23 -2.01
CA ARG A 101 -0.22 10.86 -3.30
C ARG A 101 0.29 12.27 -3.03
N LEU A 102 1.60 12.43 -3.12
CA LEU A 102 2.26 13.71 -3.00
C LEU A 102 3.35 13.77 -4.05
N ALA A 103 3.15 14.59 -5.08
CA ALA A 103 4.17 14.86 -6.07
C ALA A 103 5.27 15.76 -5.48
N LYS A 104 6.53 15.50 -5.84
CA LYS A 104 7.73 16.21 -5.38
C LYS A 104 7.61 17.72 -5.56
N ASN A 105 7.12 18.15 -6.72
CA ASN A 105 6.88 19.57 -7.03
C ASN A 105 5.82 20.20 -6.10
N SER A 106 4.74 19.48 -5.80
CA SER A 106 3.67 19.92 -4.90
C SER A 106 4.20 20.04 -3.46
N ALA A 107 5.03 19.09 -3.03
CA ALA A 107 5.70 19.14 -1.73
C ALA A 107 6.62 20.36 -1.63
N THR A 108 7.47 20.59 -2.63
CA THR A 108 8.39 21.73 -2.68
C THR A 108 7.65 23.07 -2.61
N VAL A 109 6.60 23.26 -3.42
CA VAL A 109 5.81 24.49 -3.43
C VAL A 109 5.15 24.76 -2.07
N ARG A 110 4.79 23.70 -1.35
CA ARG A 110 4.10 23.78 -0.04
C ARG A 110 5.05 23.71 1.15
N GLY A 111 6.36 23.57 0.93
CA GLY A 111 7.35 23.37 2.00
C GLY A 111 7.15 22.08 2.80
N LEU A 112 6.54 21.05 2.19
CA LEU A 112 6.32 19.75 2.82
C LEU A 112 7.56 18.86 2.66
N PRO A 113 7.82 17.97 3.63
CA PRO A 113 8.90 16.99 3.52
C PRO A 113 8.65 16.05 2.33
N PHE A 114 9.72 15.71 1.62
CA PHE A 114 9.75 14.73 0.54
C PHE A 114 11.08 13.97 0.62
N PRO A 115 11.11 12.63 0.44
CA PRO A 115 12.34 11.85 0.47
C PRO A 115 13.36 12.35 -0.55
N ASP A 116 14.65 12.31 -0.19
CA ASP A 116 15.72 12.63 -1.13
C ASP A 116 15.94 11.45 -2.09
N CYS A 117 15.10 11.39 -3.13
CA CYS A 117 15.10 10.33 -4.12
C CYS A 117 14.80 10.87 -5.53
N ASP A 118 15.05 10.02 -6.54
CA ASP A 118 14.82 10.34 -7.95
C ASP A 118 13.34 10.23 -8.37
N TYR A 119 12.46 9.76 -7.48
CA TYR A 119 11.03 9.66 -7.75
C TYR A 119 10.36 11.04 -7.71
N ASP A 120 9.39 11.25 -8.60
CA ASP A 120 8.60 12.48 -8.72
C ASP A 120 7.31 12.46 -7.88
N ASP A 121 6.94 11.31 -7.29
CA ASP A 121 5.77 11.13 -6.43
C ASP A 121 6.05 10.08 -5.35
N LEU A 122 5.53 10.31 -4.13
CA LEU A 122 5.63 9.35 -3.02
C LEU A 122 5.10 7.97 -3.37
N TYR A 123 4.06 7.90 -4.22
CA TYR A 123 3.54 6.63 -4.70
C TYR A 123 4.62 5.76 -5.36
N LYS A 124 5.40 6.34 -6.27
CA LYS A 124 6.44 5.61 -7.00
C LYS A 124 7.62 5.24 -6.11
N PHE A 125 7.93 6.10 -5.14
CA PHE A 125 8.94 5.79 -4.13
C PHE A 125 8.53 4.55 -3.33
N VAL A 126 7.32 4.53 -2.79
CA VAL A 126 6.78 3.38 -2.03
C VAL A 126 6.81 2.09 -2.83
N ASP A 127 6.38 2.13 -4.08
CA ASP A 127 6.38 0.96 -4.96
C ASP A 127 7.81 0.45 -5.19
N GLY A 128 8.75 1.37 -5.48
CA GLY A 128 10.17 1.05 -5.64
C GLY A 128 10.82 0.44 -4.40
N GLU A 129 10.61 1.01 -3.22
CA GLU A 129 11.18 0.51 -1.96
C GLU A 129 10.68 -0.90 -1.63
N TYR A 130 9.37 -1.17 -1.80
CA TYR A 130 8.82 -2.51 -1.57
C TYR A 130 9.51 -3.57 -2.43
N TYR A 131 9.74 -3.29 -3.71
CA TYR A 131 10.42 -4.24 -4.60
C TYR A 131 11.89 -4.41 -4.24
N GLN A 132 12.63 -3.31 -4.01
CA GLN A 132 14.07 -3.38 -3.70
C GLN A 132 14.34 -4.16 -2.42
N ASP A 133 13.61 -3.89 -1.34
CA ASP A 133 13.87 -4.51 -0.05
C ASP A 133 13.44 -5.97 0.00
N ASN A 134 12.32 -6.33 -0.64
CA ASN A 134 11.91 -7.73 -0.72
C ASN A 134 12.85 -8.56 -1.61
N ASP A 135 13.42 -7.97 -2.67
CA ASP A 135 14.45 -8.66 -3.46
C ASP A 135 15.72 -8.91 -2.63
N GLN A 136 16.16 -7.95 -1.82
CA GLN A 136 17.29 -8.15 -0.90
C GLN A 136 17.00 -9.20 0.18
N ALA A 137 15.82 -9.14 0.81
CA ALA A 137 15.39 -10.13 1.80
C ALA A 137 15.35 -11.54 1.20
N ARG A 138 14.85 -11.68 -0.03
CA ARG A 138 14.82 -12.95 -0.78
C ARG A 138 16.22 -13.44 -1.13
N ILE A 139 17.11 -12.56 -1.61
CA ILE A 139 18.52 -12.90 -1.87
C ILE A 139 19.19 -13.41 -0.59
N GLN A 140 18.88 -12.81 0.56
CA GLN A 140 19.44 -13.25 1.84
C GLN A 140 18.88 -14.60 2.29
N GLN A 141 17.58 -14.86 2.12
CA GLN A 141 16.97 -16.18 2.42
C GLN A 141 17.52 -17.29 1.49
N LEU A 142 17.72 -16.99 0.21
CA LEU A 142 18.35 -17.92 -0.74
C LEU A 142 19.79 -18.26 -0.34
N LYS A 143 20.57 -17.28 0.12
CA LYS A 143 21.92 -17.50 0.68
C LYS A 143 21.88 -18.38 1.94
N ASN A 144 20.79 -18.34 2.69
CA ASN A 144 20.59 -19.14 3.91
C ASN A 144 20.02 -20.54 3.67
N ASN A 145 19.78 -20.93 2.40
CA ASN A 145 19.32 -22.27 2.00
C ASN A 145 17.96 -22.70 2.60
N GLU A 146 17.12 -21.72 2.96
CA GLU A 146 15.74 -21.96 3.38
C GLU A 146 14.87 -22.16 2.13
N ARG A 147 14.17 -23.30 2.02
CA ARG A 147 13.27 -23.60 0.89
C ARG A 147 12.13 -22.58 0.87
N LEU A 148 12.02 -21.79 -0.19
CA LEU A 148 10.82 -21.00 -0.48
C LEU A 148 9.81 -21.81 -1.30
N ILE A 149 8.58 -21.89 -0.80
CA ILE A 149 7.38 -22.30 -1.54
C ILE A 149 6.47 -21.07 -1.59
N ALA A 150 6.67 -20.13 -2.53
CA ALA A 150 5.67 -19.09 -2.85
C ALA A 150 6.07 -18.23 -4.06
N PRO A 151 5.09 -17.71 -4.83
CA PRO A 151 5.28 -16.92 -6.05
C PRO A 151 5.95 -15.56 -5.78
N LYS A 152 6.24 -14.81 -6.84
CA LYS A 152 6.86 -13.46 -6.82
C LYS A 152 6.19 -12.57 -5.77
N SER A 153 6.95 -11.70 -5.10
CA SER A 153 6.41 -10.60 -4.30
C SER A 153 5.47 -9.76 -5.18
N HIS A 154 4.22 -9.61 -4.76
CA HIS A 154 3.26 -8.78 -5.48
C HIS A 154 2.88 -7.58 -4.59
N ALA A 155 3.32 -6.39 -5.00
CA ALA A 155 2.68 -5.16 -4.57
C ALA A 155 1.43 -4.96 -5.42
N LEU A 156 0.29 -4.71 -4.77
CA LEU A 156 -0.87 -4.13 -5.42
C LEU A 156 -1.08 -2.75 -4.83
N THR A 157 -0.81 -1.74 -5.63
CA THR A 157 -1.29 -0.41 -5.31
C THR A 157 -2.64 -0.19 -5.99
N ILE A 158 -3.61 0.37 -5.26
CA ILE A 158 -4.94 0.69 -5.80
C ILE A 158 -4.87 1.58 -7.07
N GLY A 159 -3.79 2.35 -7.22
CA GLY A 159 -3.50 3.13 -8.43
C GLY A 159 -3.25 2.30 -9.69
N ASP A 160 -2.86 1.03 -9.56
CA ASP A 160 -2.55 0.11 -10.67
C ASP A 160 -3.72 -0.81 -11.04
N LEU A 161 -4.83 -0.75 -10.31
CA LEU A 161 -6.03 -1.51 -10.69
C LEU A 161 -6.56 -1.18 -12.09
N PRO A 162 -6.44 0.07 -12.60
CA PRO A 162 -6.73 0.37 -13.99
C PRO A 162 -5.76 -0.30 -15.00
N SER A 163 -4.46 -0.38 -14.72
CA SER A 163 -3.49 -1.02 -15.63
C SER A 163 -3.62 -2.55 -15.64
N LEU A 164 -4.07 -3.16 -14.53
CA LEU A 164 -4.45 -4.58 -14.48
C LEU A 164 -5.63 -4.94 -15.40
N LEU A 165 -6.44 -3.97 -15.83
CA LEU A 165 -7.49 -4.19 -16.84
C LEU A 165 -6.90 -4.31 -18.25
N ASP A 166 -5.81 -3.59 -18.56
CA ASP A 166 -5.23 -3.55 -19.91
C ASP A 166 -4.32 -4.75 -20.18
N ASP A 167 -3.57 -5.23 -19.19
CA ASP A 167 -2.65 -6.39 -19.34
C ASP A 167 -3.36 -7.75 -19.48
N TYR A 168 -4.67 -7.83 -19.23
CA TYR A 168 -5.45 -9.07 -19.28
C TYR A 168 -6.50 -9.13 -20.39
N VAL A 169 -6.51 -8.16 -21.31
CA VAL A 169 -7.37 -8.13 -22.52
C VAL A 169 -6.65 -8.67 -23.77
N GLN A 170 -5.46 -9.28 -23.64
CA GLN A 170 -4.83 -10.05 -24.74
C GLN A 170 -5.24 -11.52 -24.75
#